data_AF-A0AAN8M1M4-F1
#
_entry.id   AF-A0AAN8M1M4-F1
#
_cell.length_a   1.000
_cell.length_b   1.000
_cell.length_c   1.000
_cell.angle_alpha   90.00
_cell.angle_beta   90.00
_cell.angle_gamma   90.00
#
_symmetry.space_group_name_H-M   'P 1'
#
loop_
_entity.id
_entity.type
_entity.pdbx_description
1 polymer ?
#
loop_
_entity_poly.entity_id
_entity_poly.type
_entity_poly.pdbx_seq_one_letter_code
_entity_poly.pdbx_strand_id
1 'polypeptide(L)'
;MSLLCVGVKKAKLDGAQEKFNTYVTLKVQNVKSTTIAVRGSLPSWEQDFMFEINRLDLGLTVEMWNKGLIWDTMVGTVWIPLHSIRQSNEEGPGKWLTLDSQVIMADNDICGTKDPTLHQVLLDTRFELPLDIPEEEARYWAKKLEQLNAMRDQDITNQDSYQEDPERPLPVPGTQCCELSTNHWACLIQVFAINQ
;
A
#
# COMPACT_ATOMS: atom_id res chain seq x y z
N MET A 1 3.32 -13.04 1.13
CA MET A 1 2.99 -11.61 1.23
C MET A 1 1.93 -11.33 0.17
N SER A 2 0.91 -10.52 0.47
CA SER A 2 -0.21 -10.25 -0.44
C SER A 2 -0.36 -8.75 -0.62
N LEU A 3 -0.64 -8.30 -1.86
CA LEU A 3 -0.83 -6.88 -2.14
C LEU A 3 -2.30 -6.50 -1.96
N LEU A 4 -2.57 -5.60 -1.01
CA LEU A 4 -3.89 -5.01 -0.77
C LEU A 4 -4.01 -3.69 -1.52
N CYS A 5 -5.01 -3.59 -2.39
CA CYS A 5 -5.41 -2.38 -3.08
C CYS A 5 -6.65 -1.78 -2.42
N VAL A 6 -6.58 -0.49 -2.10
CA VAL A 6 -7.67 0.27 -1.47
C VAL A 6 -7.95 1.54 -2.27
N GLY A 7 -9.08 1.57 -2.95
CA GLY A 7 -9.60 2.74 -3.65
C GLY A 7 -10.51 3.56 -2.75
N VAL A 8 -10.06 4.75 -2.35
CA VAL A 8 -10.86 5.72 -1.59
C VAL A 8 -11.60 6.61 -2.58
N LYS A 9 -12.88 6.30 -2.83
CA LYS A 9 -13.65 6.94 -3.89
C LYS A 9 -14.25 8.27 -3.45
N LYS A 10 -15.23 8.21 -2.54
CA LYS A 10 -16.01 9.37 -2.09
C LYS A 10 -16.74 9.10 -0.77
N ALA A 11 -17.35 10.11 -0.19
CA ALA A 11 -18.18 9.97 1.00
C ALA A 11 -19.50 10.74 0.90
N LYS A 12 -20.43 10.43 1.82
CA LYS A 12 -21.68 11.14 2.07
C LYS A 12 -21.72 11.52 3.54
N LEU A 13 -21.71 12.81 3.80
CA LEU A 13 -21.67 13.37 5.16
C LEU A 13 -23.01 14.00 5.50
N ASP A 14 -23.60 13.58 6.61
CA ASP A 14 -24.79 14.24 7.15
C ASP A 14 -24.45 15.61 7.75
N GLY A 15 -25.01 16.67 7.17
CA GLY A 15 -24.82 18.04 7.64
C GLY A 15 -24.55 19.05 6.52
N ALA A 16 -24.38 20.31 6.91
CA ALA A 16 -24.16 21.41 5.98
C ALA A 16 -22.75 21.35 5.35
N GLN A 17 -22.67 21.57 4.04
CA GLN A 17 -21.45 21.38 3.25
C GLN A 17 -20.26 22.22 3.72
N GLU A 18 -20.51 23.43 4.22
CA GLU A 18 -19.49 24.36 4.71
C GLU A 18 -18.79 23.89 5.99
N LYS A 19 -19.36 22.92 6.69
CA LYS A 19 -18.79 22.36 7.93
C LYS A 19 -17.68 21.33 7.66
N PHE A 20 -17.55 20.87 6.42
CA PHE A 20 -16.71 19.72 6.10
C PHE A 20 -15.51 20.10 5.24
N ASN A 21 -14.34 19.74 5.73
CA ASN A 21 -13.07 19.73 5.03
C ASN A 21 -12.36 18.43 5.38
N THR A 22 -12.74 17.34 4.72
CA THR A 22 -12.46 15.99 5.21
C THR A 22 -11.36 15.27 4.44
N TYR A 23 -10.61 14.43 5.12
CA TYR A 23 -9.65 13.50 4.53
C TYR A 23 -9.81 12.12 5.16
N VAL A 24 -9.33 11.09 4.46
CA VAL A 24 -9.38 9.70 4.90
C VAL A 24 -7.97 9.22 5.21
N THR A 25 -7.81 8.57 6.34
CA THR A 25 -6.59 7.90 6.77
C THR A 25 -6.82 6.40 6.77
N LEU A 26 -5.91 5.67 6.13
CA LEU A 26 -5.88 4.21 6.10
C LEU A 26 -4.74 3.73 7.00
N LYS A 27 -5.02 2.80 7.91
CA LYS A 27 -4.02 2.19 8.80
C LYS A 27 -4.09 0.68 8.68
N VAL A 28 -2.95 0.06 8.41
CA VAL A 28 -2.81 -1.39 8.33
C VAL A 28 -1.37 -1.74 8.68
N GLN A 29 -1.11 -2.78 9.48
CA GLN A 29 0.25 -3.27 9.79
C GLN A 29 1.32 -2.20 10.10
N ASN A 30 1.01 -1.24 10.99
CA ASN A 30 1.88 -0.11 11.37
C ASN A 30 2.21 0.88 10.25
N VAL A 31 1.70 0.68 9.04
CA VAL A 31 1.76 1.66 7.96
C VAL A 31 0.48 2.50 7.91
N LYS A 32 0.65 3.74 7.47
CA LYS A 32 -0.43 4.72 7.41
C LYS A 32 -0.33 5.53 6.14
N SER A 33 -1.45 5.63 5.42
CA SER A 33 -1.60 6.51 4.25
C SER A 33 -2.76 7.46 4.47
N THR A 34 -2.76 8.62 3.79
CA THR A 34 -3.79 9.64 3.99
C THR A 34 -4.07 10.37 2.67
N THR A 35 -5.34 10.62 2.39
CA THR A 35 -5.76 11.38 1.21
C THR A 35 -5.56 12.88 1.40
N ILE A 36 -5.73 13.65 0.33
CA ILE A 36 -5.90 15.11 0.46
C ILE A 36 -7.22 15.45 1.18
N ALA A 37 -7.28 16.65 1.78
CA ALA A 37 -8.51 17.18 2.35
C ALA A 37 -9.40 17.79 1.26
N VAL A 38 -10.68 17.39 1.25
CA VAL A 38 -11.68 17.83 0.27
C VAL A 38 -12.88 18.43 1.01
N ARG A 39 -13.35 19.58 0.54
CA ARG A 39 -14.46 20.31 1.14
C ARG A 39 -15.82 19.82 0.64
N GLY A 40 -16.83 19.99 1.48
CA GLY A 40 -18.23 19.69 1.16
C GLY A 40 -18.75 18.42 1.82
N SER A 41 -20.07 18.24 1.79
CA SER A 41 -20.75 17.05 2.36
C SER A 41 -20.72 15.83 1.44
N LEU A 42 -20.27 15.99 0.19
CA LEU A 42 -20.09 14.91 -0.79
C LEU A 42 -18.65 14.92 -1.37
N PRO A 43 -17.61 14.76 -0.52
CA PRO A 43 -16.23 14.79 -1.00
C PRO A 43 -15.93 13.60 -1.91
N SER A 44 -15.12 13.83 -2.94
CA SER A 44 -14.63 12.81 -3.87
C SER A 44 -13.11 12.88 -3.91
N TRP A 45 -12.45 11.76 -3.61
CA TRP A 45 -11.00 11.66 -3.60
C TRP A 45 -10.48 10.87 -4.81
N GLU A 46 -11.17 9.79 -5.18
CA GLU A 46 -10.79 8.88 -6.28
C GLU A 46 -9.28 8.58 -6.26
N GLN A 47 -8.79 8.14 -5.09
CA GLN A 47 -7.37 7.90 -4.84
C GLN A 47 -7.13 6.45 -4.42
N ASP A 48 -6.22 5.78 -5.12
CA ASP A 48 -5.81 4.41 -4.82
C ASP A 48 -4.55 4.35 -3.95
N PHE A 49 -4.54 3.36 -3.05
CA PHE A 49 -3.40 3.03 -2.21
C PHE A 49 -3.11 1.53 -2.30
N MET A 50 -1.82 1.19 -2.21
CA MET A 50 -1.36 -0.20 -2.19
C MET A 50 -0.57 -0.47 -0.91
N PHE A 51 -0.81 -1.63 -0.31
CA PHE A 51 -0.14 -2.05 0.91
C PHE A 51 0.32 -3.51 0.79
N GLU A 52 1.54 -3.79 1.21
CA GLU A 52 2.02 -5.15 1.35
C GLU A 52 1.56 -5.73 2.70
N ILE A 53 0.85 -6.85 2.65
CA ILE A 53 0.24 -7.48 3.82
C ILE A 53 0.92 -8.81 4.12
N ASN A 54 1.39 -8.93 5.36
CA ASN A 54 2.08 -10.12 5.88
C ASN A 54 1.23 -10.99 6.81
N ARG A 55 0.09 -10.47 7.27
CA ARG A 55 -0.71 -10.95 8.40
C ARG A 55 -2.18 -10.62 8.13
N LEU A 56 -2.92 -11.63 7.69
CA LEU A 56 -4.35 -11.53 7.32
C LEU A 56 -5.29 -11.62 8.54
N ASP A 57 -4.75 -11.95 9.70
CA ASP A 57 -5.45 -12.00 10.99
C ASP A 57 -5.78 -10.60 11.55
N LEU A 58 -5.16 -9.55 10.99
CA LEU A 58 -5.40 -8.16 11.34
C LEU A 58 -6.54 -7.53 10.51
N GLY A 59 -6.77 -6.23 10.72
CA GLY A 59 -7.75 -5.44 9.96
C GLY A 59 -7.19 -4.16 9.37
N LEU A 60 -7.85 -3.67 8.33
CA LEU A 60 -7.69 -2.33 7.78
C LEU A 60 -8.57 -1.38 8.59
N THR A 61 -7.96 -0.39 9.24
CA THR A 61 -8.70 0.70 9.89
C THR A 61 -8.79 1.88 8.93
N VAL A 62 -10.01 2.34 8.69
CA VAL A 62 -10.30 3.53 7.91
C VAL A 62 -10.84 4.58 8.86
N GLU A 63 -10.22 5.74 8.88
CA GLU A 63 -10.64 6.87 9.70
C GLU A 63 -10.89 8.07 8.81
N MET A 64 -12.00 8.76 9.06
CA MET A 64 -12.31 9.99 8.37
C MET A 64 -12.22 11.15 9.35
N TRP A 65 -11.45 12.15 8.96
CA TRP A 65 -11.10 13.28 9.80
C TRP A 65 -11.58 14.57 9.15
N ASN A 66 -12.10 15.48 9.95
CA ASN A 66 -12.42 16.84 9.55
C ASN A 66 -11.25 17.75 9.93
N LYS A 67 -10.63 18.36 8.92
CA LYS A 67 -9.45 19.20 9.08
C LYS A 67 -9.82 20.52 9.74
N GLY A 68 -9.26 20.76 10.92
CA GLY A 68 -9.41 22.03 11.64
C GLY A 68 -8.21 22.96 11.46
N LEU A 69 -8.29 24.14 12.09
CA LEU A 69 -7.18 25.10 12.08
C LEU A 69 -6.07 24.71 13.07
N ILE A 70 -6.45 24.13 14.21
CA ILE A 70 -5.53 23.81 15.31
C ILE A 70 -5.48 22.29 15.53
N TRP A 71 -6.65 21.65 15.60
CA TRP A 71 -6.79 20.20 15.73
C TRP A 71 -7.80 19.68 14.73
N ASP A 72 -7.58 18.44 14.29
CA ASP A 72 -8.53 17.71 13.45
C ASP A 72 -9.52 16.94 14.31
N THR A 73 -10.76 16.80 13.83
CA THR A 73 -11.84 16.13 14.57
C THR A 73 -12.23 14.84 13.86
N MET A 74 -12.30 13.72 14.59
CA MET A 74 -12.75 12.46 14.02
C MET A 74 -14.23 12.58 13.61
N VAL A 75 -14.53 12.30 12.34
CA VAL A 75 -15.91 12.22 11.84
C VAL A 75 -16.47 10.81 12.04
N GLY A 76 -15.63 9.80 11.83
CA GLY A 76 -15.96 8.42 12.11
C GLY A 76 -14.92 7.46 11.57
N THR A 77 -15.09 6.19 11.87
CA THR A 77 -14.15 5.13 11.55
C THR A 77 -14.86 3.85 11.15
N VAL A 78 -14.22 3.00 10.36
CA VAL A 78 -14.65 1.64 10.09
C VAL A 78 -13.44 0.72 10.13
N TRP A 79 -13.64 -0.48 10.66
CA TRP A 79 -12.62 -1.52 10.69
C TRP A 79 -13.05 -2.68 9.79
N ILE A 80 -12.18 -3.06 8.86
CA ILE A 80 -12.44 -4.11 7.86
C ILE A 80 -11.45 -5.26 8.12
N PRO A 81 -11.91 -6.45 8.55
CA PRO A 81 -11.04 -7.60 8.74
C PRO A 81 -10.38 -8.00 7.41
N LEU A 82 -9.06 -8.14 7.37
CA LEU A 82 -8.33 -8.38 6.12
C LEU A 82 -8.73 -9.72 5.48
N HIS A 83 -8.96 -10.77 6.27
CA HIS A 83 -9.43 -12.07 5.77
C HIS A 83 -10.80 -12.02 5.07
N SER A 84 -11.59 -10.96 5.27
CA SER A 84 -12.90 -10.78 4.64
C SER A 84 -12.84 -10.07 3.28
N ILE A 85 -11.68 -9.52 2.92
CA ILE A 85 -11.48 -8.77 1.68
C ILE A 85 -11.34 -9.75 0.51
N ARG A 86 -12.10 -9.50 -0.56
CA ARG A 86 -12.08 -10.32 -1.77
C ARG A 86 -10.74 -10.22 -2.52
N GLN A 87 -10.40 -11.26 -3.26
CA GLN A 87 -9.31 -11.21 -4.23
C GLN A 87 -9.85 -10.85 -5.61
N SER A 88 -9.21 -9.89 -6.30
CA SER A 88 -9.62 -9.41 -7.62
C SER A 88 -8.51 -8.57 -8.25
N ASN A 89 -8.26 -8.76 -9.54
CA ASN A 89 -7.37 -7.88 -10.32
C ASN A 89 -8.15 -6.69 -10.93
N GLU A 90 -9.47 -6.76 -10.97
CA GLU A 90 -10.32 -5.68 -11.48
C GLU A 90 -10.74 -4.73 -10.36
N GLU A 91 -10.68 -3.44 -10.65
CA GLU A 91 -11.21 -2.39 -9.78
C GLU A 91 -12.74 -2.50 -9.70
N GLY A 92 -13.28 -2.55 -8.48
CA GLY A 92 -14.71 -2.61 -8.25
C GLY A 92 -15.40 -1.25 -8.25
N PRO A 93 -16.76 -1.23 -8.29
CA PRO A 93 -17.52 0.00 -8.05
C PRO A 93 -17.40 0.52 -6.61
N GLY A 94 -16.81 -0.27 -5.70
CA GLY A 94 -16.73 0.01 -4.27
C GLY A 94 -18.02 -0.34 -3.51
N LYS A 95 -17.92 -0.36 -2.19
CA LYS A 95 -19.04 -0.61 -1.26
C LYS A 95 -19.20 0.60 -0.33
N TRP A 96 -20.45 1.02 -0.15
CA TRP A 96 -20.78 2.02 0.87
C TRP A 96 -20.71 1.39 2.26
N LEU A 97 -19.92 2.01 3.13
CA LEU A 97 -19.74 1.63 4.52
C LEU A 97 -20.18 2.79 5.41
N THR A 98 -21.03 2.51 6.38
CA THR A 98 -21.38 3.47 7.43
C THR A 98 -20.18 3.62 8.36
N LEU A 99 -19.85 4.85 8.70
CA LEU A 99 -18.80 5.15 9.66
C LEU A 99 -19.36 5.13 11.07
N ASP A 100 -18.59 4.55 11.98
CA ASP A 100 -18.90 4.43 13.38
C ASP A 100 -18.14 5.49 14.19
N SER A 101 -18.65 5.86 15.36
CA SER A 101 -18.03 6.91 16.19
C SER A 101 -16.95 6.39 17.14
N GLN A 102 -16.91 5.08 17.42
CA GLN A 102 -15.98 4.48 18.37
C GLN A 102 -15.33 3.20 17.81
N VAL A 103 -14.08 2.97 18.20
CA VAL A 103 -13.38 1.68 18.00
C VAL A 103 -13.66 0.74 19.17
N ILE A 104 -13.69 -0.55 18.89
CA ILE A 104 -13.73 -1.62 19.89
C ILE A 104 -12.32 -2.17 20.02
N MET A 105 -11.79 -2.15 21.24
CA MET A 105 -10.47 -2.68 21.56
C MET A 105 -10.61 -4.03 22.29
N ALA A 106 -9.79 -5.00 21.91
CA ALA A 106 -9.58 -6.25 22.63
C ALA A 106 -8.06 -6.47 22.75
N ASP A 107 -7.57 -6.71 23.96
CA ASP A 107 -6.14 -6.95 24.23
C ASP A 107 -5.19 -5.89 23.61
N ASN A 108 -5.63 -4.62 23.61
CA ASN A 108 -4.94 -3.46 23.03
C ASN A 108 -4.90 -3.41 21.49
N ASP A 109 -5.59 -4.32 20.81
CA ASP A 109 -5.78 -4.34 19.36
C ASP A 109 -7.21 -3.95 18.99
N ILE A 110 -7.38 -3.27 17.84
CA ILE A 110 -8.71 -2.94 17.31
C ILE A 110 -9.34 -4.22 16.75
N CYS A 111 -10.50 -4.60 17.28
CA CYS A 111 -11.26 -5.77 16.84
C CYS A 111 -12.59 -5.42 16.16
N GLY A 112 -12.93 -4.13 16.07
CA GLY A 112 -14.14 -3.66 15.40
C GLY A 112 -14.45 -2.19 15.67
N THR A 113 -15.64 -1.77 15.28
CA THR A 113 -16.19 -0.42 15.54
C THR A 113 -17.63 -0.52 16.02
N LYS A 114 -18.13 0.53 16.69
CA LYS A 114 -19.50 0.61 17.22
C LYS A 114 -20.05 2.04 17.21
N ASP A 115 -21.34 2.15 17.48
CA ASP A 115 -22.10 3.40 17.54
C ASP A 115 -22.13 4.09 16.16
N PRO A 116 -22.95 3.56 15.22
CA PRO A 116 -23.00 4.01 13.84
C PRO A 116 -23.46 5.46 13.72
N THR A 117 -22.74 6.21 12.89
CA THR A 117 -23.08 7.58 12.53
C THR A 117 -23.99 7.62 11.29
N LEU A 118 -24.36 8.82 10.87
CA LEU A 118 -25.08 9.04 9.60
C LEU A 118 -24.13 9.28 8.41
N HIS A 119 -22.81 9.23 8.63
CA HIS A 119 -21.81 9.40 7.58
C HIS A 119 -21.48 8.07 6.91
N GLN A 120 -21.23 8.09 5.60
CA GLN A 120 -20.86 6.92 4.83
C GLN A 120 -19.66 7.20 3.93
N VAL A 121 -18.82 6.19 3.71
CA VAL A 121 -17.68 6.23 2.79
C VAL A 121 -17.82 5.12 1.74
N LEU A 122 -17.47 5.41 0.50
CA LEU A 122 -17.41 4.45 -0.60
C LEU A 122 -15.96 4.02 -0.80
N LEU A 123 -15.69 2.74 -0.56
CA LEU A 123 -14.35 2.15 -0.71
C LEU A 123 -14.40 0.94 -1.63
N ASP A 124 -13.41 0.81 -2.51
CA ASP A 124 -13.08 -0.47 -3.12
C ASP A 124 -11.89 -1.07 -2.37
N THR A 125 -12.02 -2.31 -1.90
CA THR A 125 -10.95 -3.04 -1.22
C THR A 125 -10.80 -4.39 -1.87
N ARG A 126 -9.58 -4.74 -2.27
CA ARG A 126 -9.28 -6.00 -2.94
C ARG A 126 -7.85 -6.42 -2.71
N PHE A 127 -7.61 -7.72 -2.61
CA PHE A 127 -6.28 -8.28 -2.73
C PHE A 127 -6.01 -8.58 -4.21
N GLU A 128 -4.83 -8.20 -4.71
CA GLU A 128 -4.41 -8.63 -6.04
C GLU A 128 -4.14 -10.14 -6.03
N LEU A 129 -4.58 -10.79 -7.10
CA LEU A 129 -4.24 -12.19 -7.34
C LEU A 129 -2.80 -12.26 -7.86
N PRO A 130 -2.04 -13.30 -7.50
CA PRO A 130 -0.79 -13.60 -8.19
C PRO A 130 -1.03 -13.61 -9.70
N LEU A 131 -0.12 -13.02 -10.47
CA LEU A 131 -0.19 -13.09 -11.92
C LEU A 131 -0.14 -14.56 -12.35
N ASP A 132 -1.12 -14.99 -13.14
CA ASP A 132 -1.11 -16.30 -13.79
C ASP A 132 -0.24 -16.18 -15.05
N ILE A 133 1.07 -16.28 -14.87
CA ILE A 133 2.04 -16.26 -15.97
C ILE A 133 2.10 -17.68 -16.56
N PRO A 134 1.78 -17.87 -17.86
CA PRO A 134 1.93 -19.17 -18.49
C PRO A 134 3.33 -19.75 -18.30
N GLU A 135 3.42 -21.05 -18.08
CA GLU A 135 4.69 -21.72 -17.76
C GLU A 135 5.78 -21.47 -18.83
N GLU A 136 5.38 -21.40 -20.10
CA GLU A 136 6.30 -21.09 -21.21
C GLU A 136 6.93 -19.70 -21.10
N GLU A 137 6.13 -18.69 -20.74
CA GLU A 137 6.61 -17.32 -20.53
C GLU A 137 7.49 -17.24 -19.29
N ALA A 138 7.09 -17.88 -18.20
CA ALA A 138 7.88 -17.95 -16.96
C ALA A 138 9.27 -18.57 -17.21
N ARG A 139 9.34 -19.66 -17.99
CA ARG A 139 10.61 -20.30 -18.38
C ARG A 139 11.47 -19.40 -19.26
N TYR A 140 10.87 -18.69 -20.22
CA TYR A 140 11.58 -17.73 -21.05
C TYR A 140 12.21 -16.62 -20.21
N TRP A 141 11.43 -16.04 -19.29
CA TRP A 141 11.92 -14.99 -18.40
C TRP A 141 12.99 -15.49 -17.44
N ALA A 142 12.84 -16.69 -16.87
CA ALA A 142 13.84 -17.30 -15.99
C ALA A 142 15.19 -17.45 -16.71
N LYS A 143 15.19 -18.02 -17.92
CA LYS A 143 16.42 -18.20 -18.72
C LYS A 143 17.07 -16.86 -19.08
N LYS A 144 16.28 -15.85 -19.42
CA LYS A 144 16.77 -14.52 -19.76
C LYS A 144 17.36 -13.80 -18.55
N LEU A 145 16.74 -13.95 -17.38
CA LEU A 145 17.21 -13.37 -16.12
C LEU A 145 18.54 -14.01 -15.70
N GLU A 146 18.65 -15.33 -15.84
CA GLU A 146 19.87 -16.09 -15.53
C GLU A 146 21.03 -15.66 -16.43
N GLN A 147 20.78 -15.43 -17.72
CA GLN A 147 21.77 -14.87 -18.65
C GLN A 147 22.24 -13.47 -18.23
N LEU A 148 21.33 -12.59 -17.82
CA LEU A 148 21.68 -11.25 -17.36
C LEU A 148 22.47 -11.25 -16.05
N ASN A 149 22.09 -12.11 -15.10
CA ASN A 149 22.82 -12.27 -13.84
C ASN A 149 24.22 -12.84 -14.09
N ALA A 150 24.36 -13.83 -14.99
CA ALA A 150 25.66 -14.40 -15.35
C ALA A 150 26.59 -13.38 -16.05
N MET A 151 26.04 -12.44 -16.83
CA MET A 151 26.82 -11.33 -17.41
C MET A 151 27.27 -10.33 -16.34
N ARG A 152 26.42 -10.06 -15.34
CA ARG A 152 26.74 -9.16 -14.22
C ARG A 152 27.80 -9.74 -13.28
N ASP A 153 27.72 -11.03 -12.98
CA ASP A 153 28.71 -11.71 -12.15
C ASP A 153 30.09 -11.72 -12.81
N GLN A 154 30.14 -11.80 -14.15
CA GLN A 154 31.37 -11.66 -14.93
C GLN A 154 31.97 -10.25 -14.85
N ASP A 155 31.16 -9.19 -14.91
CA ASP A 155 31.67 -7.82 -14.75
C ASP A 155 32.21 -7.54 -13.34
N ILE A 156 31.64 -8.16 -12.30
CA ILE A 156 32.15 -8.07 -10.92
C ILE A 156 33.46 -8.85 -10.77
N THR A 157 33.55 -10.07 -11.32
CA THR A 157 34.81 -10.84 -11.26
C THR A 157 35.93 -10.26 -12.12
N ASN A 158 35.60 -9.55 -13.21
CA ASN A 158 36.58 -8.87 -14.06
C ASN A 158 37.07 -7.53 -13.50
N GLN A 159 36.37 -6.94 -12.51
CA GLN A 159 36.83 -5.74 -11.80
C GLN A 159 37.81 -6.05 -10.66
N ASP A 160 37.79 -7.28 -10.14
CA ASP A 160 38.74 -7.74 -9.10
C ASP A 160 40.05 -8.33 -9.67
N SER A 161 40.22 -8.38 -11.00
CA SER A 161 41.37 -9.03 -11.66
C SER A 161 42.42 -8.10 -12.27
N TYR A 162 42.44 -6.80 -11.95
CA TYR A 162 43.50 -5.88 -12.40
C TYR A 162 44.24 -5.19 -11.25
N GLN A 163 45.32 -5.88 -10.83
CA GLN A 163 46.57 -5.41 -10.25
C GLN A 163 46.56 -4.71 -8.87
N GLU A 164 47.15 -5.43 -7.90
CA GLU A 164 47.83 -4.87 -6.73
C GLU A 164 48.88 -3.83 -7.15
N ASP A 165 48.82 -2.62 -6.59
CA ASP A 165 50.01 -1.78 -6.37
C ASP A 165 49.80 -1.00 -5.04
N PRO A 166 50.70 -1.11 -4.05
CA PRO A 166 50.50 -0.50 -2.73
C PRO A 166 50.96 0.98 -2.69
N GLU A 167 50.28 1.76 -1.86
CA GLU A 167 50.59 3.14 -1.40
C GLU A 167 49.97 4.34 -2.15
N ARG A 168 48.80 4.81 -1.66
CA ARG A 168 48.51 6.25 -1.42
C ARG A 168 47.24 6.46 -0.57
N PRO A 169 47.22 7.40 0.40
CA PRO A 169 46.04 7.61 1.25
C PRO A 169 45.01 8.60 0.66
N LEU A 170 43.73 8.15 0.69
CA LEU A 170 42.41 8.82 0.79
C LEU A 170 42.02 9.96 -0.20
N PRO A 171 40.76 9.95 -0.73
CA PRO A 171 39.65 10.57 0.01
C PRO A 171 38.28 9.83 -0.07
N VAL A 172 37.53 9.86 1.03
CA VAL A 172 36.05 9.69 1.08
C VAL A 172 35.41 11.03 0.69
N PRO A 173 34.44 11.09 -0.24
CA PRO A 173 33.00 10.87 0.07
C PRO A 173 32.21 10.31 -1.15
N GLY A 174 30.94 9.90 -1.13
CA GLY A 174 29.86 9.93 -0.16
C GLY A 174 28.63 9.19 -0.75
N THR A 175 27.70 8.83 0.13
CA THR A 175 26.32 8.40 -0.11
C THR A 175 25.68 8.90 -1.41
N GLN A 176 25.08 7.98 -2.18
CA GLN A 176 23.76 8.19 -2.80
C GLN A 176 23.11 6.84 -3.16
N CYS A 177 22.29 6.34 -2.22
CA CYS A 177 21.05 5.68 -2.60
C CYS A 177 20.21 6.66 -3.43
N CYS A 178 19.59 6.15 -4.50
CA CYS A 178 18.31 6.55 -5.11
C CYS A 178 18.38 6.48 -6.64
N GLU A 179 17.98 5.35 -7.22
CA GLU A 179 17.18 5.34 -8.46
C GLU A 179 16.12 4.23 -8.35
N LEU A 180 15.11 4.47 -7.51
CA LEU A 180 13.83 3.75 -7.53
C LEU A 180 13.00 4.30 -8.70
N SER A 181 13.27 3.77 -9.88
CA SER A 181 12.48 3.92 -11.10
C SER A 181 13.20 3.07 -12.13
N THR A 182 12.86 1.80 -12.32
CA THR A 182 11.87 1.38 -13.31
C THR A 182 11.71 -0.13 -13.14
N ASN A 183 10.50 -0.64 -13.40
CA ASN A 183 10.14 -2.06 -13.56
C ASN A 183 9.49 -2.73 -12.33
N HIS A 184 8.21 -2.45 -12.12
CA HIS A 184 7.26 -3.31 -11.35
C HIS A 184 7.40 -4.80 -11.69
N TRP A 185 7.80 -5.14 -12.92
CA TRP A 185 8.04 -6.50 -13.40
C TRP A 185 9.23 -7.20 -12.73
N ALA A 186 10.30 -6.45 -12.39
CA ALA A 186 11.49 -7.04 -11.79
C ALA A 186 11.26 -7.47 -10.33
N CYS A 187 10.46 -6.68 -9.59
CA CYS A 187 10.09 -7.03 -8.22
C CYS A 187 9.21 -8.30 -8.18
N LEU A 188 8.25 -8.43 -9.11
CA LEU A 188 7.34 -9.58 -9.18
C LEU A 188 8.05 -10.88 -9.60
N ILE A 189 9.02 -10.81 -10.53
CA ILE A 189 9.80 -11.98 -10.96
C ILE A 189 10.69 -12.50 -9.81
N GLN A 190 11.28 -11.59 -9.03
CA GLN A 190 12.17 -11.96 -7.93
C GLN A 190 11.41 -12.59 -6.75
N VAL A 191 10.17 -12.16 -6.49
CA VAL A 191 9.29 -12.79 -5.48
C VAL A 191 8.85 -14.21 -5.87
N PHE A 192 8.69 -14.48 -7.17
CA PHE A 192 8.35 -15.83 -7.67
C PHE A 192 9.54 -16.80 -7.61
N ALA A 193 10.75 -16.31 -7.85
CA ALA A 193 11.97 -17.13 -7.82
C ALA A 193 12.43 -17.53 -6.41
N ILE A 194 12.04 -16.79 -5.36
CA ILE A 194 12.45 -17.07 -3.98
C ILE A 194 11.51 -18.09 -3.28
N ASN A 195 10.31 -18.34 -3.82
CA ASN A 195 9.31 -19.22 -3.21
C ASN A 195 9.15 -20.60 -3.89
N GLN A 196 10.15 -21.07 -4.64
CA GLN A 196 10.26 -22.48 -5.07
C GLN A 196 11.52 -23.14 -4.52
#